data_AF-A0AAD4SCU5-F1
#
_entry.id   AF-A0AAD4SCU5-F1
#
_cell.length_a   1.000
_cell.length_b   1.000
_cell.length_c   1.000
_cell.angle_alpha   90.00
_cell.angle_beta   90.00
_cell.angle_gamma   90.00
#
_symmetry.space_group_name_H-M   'P 1'
#
loop_
_entity.id
_entity.type
_entity.pdbx_description
1 polymer ?
#
loop_
_entity_poly.entity_id
_entity_poly.type
_entity_poly.pdbx_seq_one_letter_code
_entity_poly.pdbx_strand_id
1 'polypeptide(L)'
;MENVRKLITEADGYQPHLIAPEQGYRRLIESSLITIRGPAEAAVDAVHSLLKDLVHKSVSETVELKQYPGLRVEVTNAAVESLEIMRDESKKATPKLVDLESSYLTVDFFRKLPQDIEKGGNPTYSILDRYNDSYFRQIGSNVLSYVNMVCGSLRNSIPKSIVL
;
A
#
# COMPACT_ATOMS: atom_id res chain seq x y z
N MET A 1 2.51 -16.90 -12.87
CA MET A 1 1.54 -16.49 -13.91
C MET A 1 0.16 -17.11 -13.69
N GLU A 2 0.05 -18.28 -13.07
CA GLU A 2 -1.22 -18.98 -12.86
C GLU A 2 -2.23 -18.17 -12.02
N ASN A 3 -1.80 -17.52 -10.95
CA ASN A 3 -2.66 -16.65 -10.13
C ASN A 3 -3.24 -15.46 -10.92
N VAL A 4 -2.41 -14.83 -11.78
CA VAL A 4 -2.83 -13.71 -12.64
C VAL A 4 -3.87 -14.20 -13.66
N ARG A 5 -3.59 -15.34 -14.31
CA ARG A 5 -4.51 -15.97 -15.27
C ARG A 5 -5.84 -16.33 -14.63
N LYS A 6 -5.82 -17.00 -13.47
CA LYS A 6 -7.00 -17.40 -12.72
C LYS A 6 -7.85 -16.18 -12.34
N LEU A 7 -7.23 -15.18 -11.70
CA LEU A 7 -7.93 -14.01 -11.19
C LEU A 7 -8.54 -13.14 -12.30
N ILE A 8 -7.85 -12.96 -13.42
CA ILE A 8 -8.40 -12.27 -14.60
C ILE A 8 -9.58 -13.03 -15.19
N THR A 9 -9.45 -14.36 -15.33
CA THR A 9 -10.52 -15.20 -15.88
C THR A 9 -11.76 -15.18 -14.97
N GLU A 10 -11.57 -15.15 -13.65
CA GLU A 10 -12.65 -15.06 -12.65
C GLU A 10 -13.29 -13.66 -12.56
N ALA A 11 -12.56 -12.59 -12.93
CA ALA A 11 -13.01 -11.21 -12.76
C ALA A 11 -13.76 -10.66 -14.00
N ASP A 12 -13.20 -10.84 -15.19
CA ASP A 12 -13.76 -10.30 -16.44
C ASP A 12 -14.43 -11.38 -17.31
N GLY A 13 -14.30 -12.65 -16.93
CA GLY A 13 -14.73 -13.77 -17.76
C GLY A 13 -13.81 -13.98 -18.97
N TYR A 14 -13.93 -15.15 -19.61
CA TYR A 14 -13.21 -15.41 -20.86
C TYR A 14 -13.90 -14.67 -22.01
N GLN A 15 -13.36 -13.53 -22.42
CA GLN A 15 -13.85 -12.78 -23.58
C GLN A 15 -12.70 -12.45 -24.54
N PRO A 16 -12.60 -13.14 -25.70
CA PRO A 16 -11.53 -12.93 -26.68
C PRO A 16 -11.52 -11.54 -27.37
N HIS A 17 -12.47 -10.67 -27.03
CA HIS A 17 -12.73 -9.37 -27.64
C HIS A 17 -12.56 -8.19 -26.66
N LEU A 18 -12.18 -8.44 -25.41
CA LEU A 18 -11.93 -7.37 -24.43
C LEU A 18 -10.56 -6.73 -24.65
N ILE A 19 -10.57 -5.41 -24.89
CA ILE A 19 -9.37 -4.60 -25.15
C ILE A 19 -8.45 -4.56 -23.91
N ALA A 20 -9.02 -4.60 -22.68
CA ALA A 20 -8.28 -4.80 -21.43
C ALA A 20 -9.21 -5.36 -20.33
N PRO A 21 -8.79 -6.37 -19.54
CA PRO A 21 -9.58 -6.94 -18.43
C PRO A 21 -9.55 -6.01 -17.20
N GLU A 22 -10.32 -4.93 -17.24
CA GLU A 22 -10.26 -3.87 -16.24
C GLU A 22 -10.53 -4.35 -14.81
N GLN A 23 -11.46 -5.30 -14.62
CA GLN A 23 -11.78 -5.82 -13.29
C GLN A 23 -10.64 -6.67 -12.73
N GLY A 24 -9.97 -7.43 -13.58
CA GLY A 24 -8.78 -8.21 -13.25
C GLY A 24 -7.62 -7.30 -12.86
N TYR A 25 -7.41 -6.20 -13.59
CA TYR A 25 -6.42 -5.18 -13.21
C TYR A 25 -6.75 -4.56 -11.84
N ARG A 26 -7.99 -4.11 -11.61
CA ARG A 26 -8.42 -3.56 -10.31
C ARG A 26 -8.13 -4.54 -9.18
N ARG A 27 -8.61 -5.79 -9.29
CA ARG A 27 -8.42 -6.81 -8.26
C ARG A 27 -6.95 -7.15 -8.02
N LEU A 28 -6.12 -7.25 -9.07
CA LEU A 28 -4.69 -7.53 -8.91
C LEU A 28 -3.96 -6.38 -8.20
N ILE A 29 -4.30 -5.14 -8.54
CA ILE A 29 -3.70 -3.96 -7.92
C ILE A 29 -4.16 -3.83 -6.46
N GLU A 30 -5.45 -3.90 -6.20
CA GLU A 30 -6.03 -3.83 -4.85
C GLU A 30 -5.46 -4.93 -3.94
N SER A 31 -5.45 -6.19 -4.41
CA SER A 31 -4.90 -7.32 -3.64
C SER A 31 -3.39 -7.19 -3.38
N SER A 32 -2.66 -6.48 -4.23
CA SER A 32 -1.24 -6.20 -4.01
C SER A 32 -1.05 -5.08 -2.98
N LEU A 33 -1.76 -3.96 -3.14
CA LEU A 33 -1.58 -2.76 -2.31
C LEU A 33 -2.13 -2.94 -0.89
N ILE A 34 -3.20 -3.73 -0.69
CA ILE A 34 -3.74 -4.01 0.64
C ILE A 34 -2.73 -4.68 1.57
N THR A 35 -1.73 -5.39 1.02
CA THR A 35 -0.66 -6.02 1.80
C THR A 35 0.21 -5.00 2.54
N ILE A 36 0.22 -3.73 2.12
CA ILE A 36 0.96 -2.63 2.75
C ILE A 36 0.30 -2.19 4.07
N ARG A 37 -0.99 -2.49 4.26
CA ARG A 37 -1.76 -2.08 5.45
C ARG A 37 -1.11 -2.58 6.75
N GLY A 38 -0.73 -3.86 6.79
CA GLY A 38 -0.09 -4.46 7.96
C GLY A 38 1.27 -3.83 8.31
N PRO A 39 2.22 -3.74 7.37
CA PRO A 39 3.47 -3.01 7.56
C PRO A 39 3.29 -1.54 7.98
N ALA A 40 2.28 -0.85 7.45
CA ALA A 40 1.99 0.54 7.80
C ALA A 40 1.48 0.67 9.25
N GLU A 41 0.62 -0.23 9.71
CA GLU A 41 0.20 -0.30 11.13
C GLU A 41 1.38 -0.63 12.05
N ALA A 42 2.22 -1.59 11.66
CA ALA A 42 3.41 -1.97 12.44
C ALA A 42 4.42 -0.81 12.56
N ALA A 43 4.53 0.05 11.54
CA ALA A 43 5.36 1.25 11.60
C ALA A 43 4.87 2.26 12.65
N VAL A 44 3.55 2.44 12.81
CA VAL A 44 2.97 3.27 13.88
C VAL A 44 3.39 2.75 15.24
N ASP A 45 3.26 1.44 15.46
CA ASP A 45 3.63 0.80 16.74
C ASP A 45 5.12 0.94 17.04
N ALA A 46 5.98 0.74 16.04
CA ALA A 46 7.42 0.90 16.19
C ALA A 46 7.82 2.33 16.58
N VAL A 47 7.21 3.35 15.96
CA VAL A 47 7.46 4.76 16.30
C VAL A 47 6.95 5.07 17.71
N HIS A 48 5.76 4.60 18.08
CA HIS A 48 5.22 4.77 19.42
C HIS A 48 6.15 4.19 20.50
N SER A 49 6.68 2.97 20.30
CA SER A 49 7.66 2.36 21.22
C SER A 49 8.94 3.20 21.32
N LEU A 50 9.49 3.67 20.19
CA LEU A 50 10.67 4.53 20.19
C LEU A 50 10.43 5.84 20.95
N LEU A 51 9.26 6.46 20.80
CA LEU A 51 8.92 7.70 21.51
C LEU A 51 8.80 7.47 23.03
N LYS A 52 8.24 6.34 23.47
CA LYS A 52 8.19 5.98 24.89
C LYS A 52 9.58 5.78 25.48
N ASP A 53 10.45 5.07 24.78
CA ASP A 53 11.84 4.89 25.19
C ASP A 53 12.57 6.24 25.31
N LEU A 54 12.34 7.15 24.36
CA LEU A 54 12.89 8.51 24.38
C LEU A 54 12.36 9.34 25.57
N VAL A 55 11.07 9.23 25.91
CA VAL A 55 10.50 9.87 27.11
C VAL A 55 11.21 9.36 28.36
N HIS A 56 11.31 8.05 28.54
CA HIS A 56 11.97 7.46 29.70
C HIS A 56 13.43 7.90 29.80
N LYS A 57 14.16 7.88 28.68
CA LYS A 57 15.55 8.35 28.61
C LYS A 57 15.67 9.82 28.99
N SER A 58 14.86 10.69 28.38
CA SER A 58 14.88 12.14 28.62
C SER A 58 14.61 12.47 30.10
N VAL A 59 13.59 11.83 30.69
CA VAL A 59 13.27 12.00 32.11
C VAL A 59 14.41 11.52 33.02
N SER A 60 15.07 10.41 32.67
CA SER A 60 16.18 9.86 33.46
C SER A 60 17.45 10.72 33.42
N GLU A 61 17.71 11.35 32.27
CA GLU A 61 18.88 12.21 32.02
C GLU A 61 18.66 13.63 32.57
N THR A 62 17.41 14.04 32.82
CA THR A 62 17.09 15.34 33.42
C THR A 62 17.42 15.32 34.92
N VAL A 63 18.52 15.97 35.30
CA VAL A 63 19.08 15.92 36.65
C VAL A 63 18.19 16.63 37.67
N GLU A 64 17.53 17.71 37.26
CA GLU A 64 16.63 18.53 38.06
C GLU A 64 15.42 17.73 38.55
N LEU A 65 14.88 16.84 37.69
CA LEU A 65 13.74 15.98 38.03
C LEU A 65 14.08 14.91 39.07
N LYS A 66 15.36 14.60 39.30
CA LYS A 66 15.76 13.62 40.33
C LYS A 66 15.39 14.07 41.73
N GLN A 67 15.33 15.38 41.96
CA GLN A 67 14.97 15.98 43.25
C GLN A 67 13.47 15.93 43.54
N TYR A 68 12.64 15.63 42.54
CA TYR A 68 11.18 15.63 42.63
C TYR A 68 10.58 14.31 42.13
N PRO A 69 10.62 13.22 42.92
CA PRO A 69 10.14 11.91 42.49
C PRO A 69 8.68 11.88 42.05
N GLY A 70 7.80 12.61 42.75
CA GLY A 70 6.38 12.71 42.39
C GLY A 70 6.17 13.39 41.04
N LEU A 71 6.82 14.53 40.82
CA LEU A 71 6.77 15.25 39.54
C LEU A 71 7.32 14.39 38.39
N ARG A 72 8.39 13.63 38.64
CA ARG A 72 8.98 12.72 37.65
C ARG A 72 7.98 11.66 37.17
N VAL A 73 7.24 11.06 38.11
CA VAL A 73 6.19 10.08 37.79
C VAL A 73 5.07 10.74 36.99
N GLU A 74 4.59 11.90 37.45
CA GLU A 74 3.48 12.59 36.81
C GLU A 74 3.81 13.03 35.37
N VAL A 75 5.00 13.59 35.15
CA VAL A 75 5.47 13.98 33.80
C VAL A 75 5.62 12.76 32.89
N THR A 76 6.16 11.65 33.40
CA THR A 76 6.31 10.43 32.61
C THR A 76 4.94 9.88 32.22
N ASN A 77 4.00 9.82 33.16
CA ASN A 77 2.64 9.33 32.91
C ASN A 77 1.92 10.20 31.89
N ALA A 78 1.94 11.52 32.07
CA ALA A 78 1.32 12.47 31.14
C ALA A 78 1.90 12.35 29.72
N ALA A 79 3.22 12.22 29.60
CA ALA A 79 3.88 12.03 28.31
C ALA A 79 3.49 10.69 27.66
N VAL A 80 3.49 9.59 28.41
CA VAL A 80 3.08 8.28 27.90
C VAL A 80 1.61 8.29 27.48
N GLU A 81 0.70 8.84 28.29
CA GLU A 81 -0.72 8.96 27.96
C GLU A 81 -0.94 9.75 26.66
N SER A 82 -0.24 10.87 26.49
CA SER A 82 -0.28 11.63 25.24
C SER A 82 0.19 10.81 24.04
N LEU A 83 1.25 10.01 24.19
CA LEU A 83 1.74 9.13 23.13
C LEU A 83 0.78 7.98 22.80
N GLU A 84 -0.01 7.50 23.76
CA GLU A 84 -1.05 6.48 23.52
C GLU A 84 -2.19 7.06 22.66
N ILE A 85 -2.64 8.28 22.96
CA ILE A 85 -3.67 8.98 22.16
C ILE A 85 -3.17 9.20 20.73
N MET A 86 -1.96 9.74 20.56
CA MET A 86 -1.37 9.97 19.24
C MET A 86 -1.23 8.67 18.43
N ARG A 87 -0.83 7.57 19.07
CA ARG A 87 -0.76 6.25 18.42
C ARG A 87 -2.13 5.81 17.93
N ASP A 88 -3.17 5.96 18.75
CA ASP A 88 -4.51 5.51 18.41
C ASP A 88 -5.12 6.32 17.25
N GLU A 89 -4.81 7.62 17.17
CA GLU A 89 -5.13 8.47 16.03
C GLU A 89 -4.36 8.06 14.77
N SER A 90 -3.05 7.89 14.89
CA SER A 90 -2.17 7.43 13.81
C SER A 90 -2.55 6.05 13.26
N LYS A 91 -3.00 5.12 14.12
CA LYS A 91 -3.52 3.79 13.75
C LYS A 91 -4.82 3.85 12.95
N LYS A 92 -5.59 4.93 13.08
CA LYS A 92 -6.80 5.15 12.27
C LYS A 92 -6.46 5.84 10.95
N ALA A 93 -5.50 6.77 10.95
CA ALA A 93 -5.18 7.59 9.77
C ALA A 93 -4.28 6.85 8.77
N THR A 94 -3.22 6.20 9.25
CA THR A 94 -2.19 5.60 8.40
C THR A 94 -2.72 4.47 7.51
N PRO A 95 -3.54 3.51 7.99
CA PRO A 95 -4.09 2.46 7.13
C PRO A 95 -5.08 3.02 6.10
N LYS A 96 -5.88 4.03 6.47
CA LYS A 96 -6.81 4.69 5.54
C LYS A 96 -6.09 5.35 4.37
N LEU A 97 -4.89 5.86 4.60
CA LEU A 97 -4.06 6.40 3.52
C LEU A 97 -3.74 5.32 2.49
N VAL A 98 -3.39 4.10 2.93
CA VAL A 98 -3.17 2.95 2.05
C VAL A 98 -4.46 2.58 1.31
N ASP A 99 -5.60 2.56 2.00
CA ASP A 99 -6.91 2.24 1.38
C ASP A 99 -7.28 3.25 0.28
N LEU A 100 -7.07 4.55 0.54
CA LEU A 100 -7.34 5.63 -0.42
C LEU A 100 -6.47 5.49 -1.68
N GLU A 101 -5.16 5.31 -1.51
CA GLU A 101 -4.21 5.12 -2.61
C GLU A 101 -4.48 3.82 -3.39
N SER A 102 -4.98 2.79 -2.72
CA SER A 102 -5.35 1.51 -3.35
C SER A 102 -6.62 1.62 -4.21
N SER A 103 -7.55 2.49 -3.83
CA SER A 103 -8.82 2.70 -4.54
C SER A 103 -8.72 3.57 -5.79
N TYR A 104 -7.63 4.33 -5.93
CA TYR A 104 -7.51 5.38 -6.95
C TYR A 104 -6.93 4.84 -8.27
N LEU A 105 -7.59 3.84 -8.88
CA LEU A 105 -7.20 3.39 -10.22
C LEU A 105 -7.69 4.38 -11.28
N THR A 106 -6.78 5.19 -11.82
CA THR A 106 -7.15 6.27 -12.74
C THR A 106 -7.54 5.74 -14.12
N VAL A 107 -8.53 6.38 -14.75
CA VAL A 107 -8.85 6.14 -16.17
C VAL A 107 -7.63 6.39 -17.06
N ASP A 108 -6.74 7.31 -16.65
CA ASP A 108 -5.49 7.60 -17.35
C ASP A 108 -4.49 6.44 -17.32
N PHE A 109 -4.51 5.58 -16.30
CA PHE A 109 -3.75 4.33 -16.31
C PHE A 109 -4.20 3.45 -17.48
N PHE A 110 -5.52 3.22 -17.61
CA PHE A 110 -6.07 2.39 -18.68
C PHE A 110 -5.84 2.98 -20.08
N ARG A 111 -5.91 4.31 -20.24
CA ARG A 111 -5.61 4.99 -21.51
C ARG A 111 -4.17 4.82 -21.98
N LYS A 112 -3.23 4.67 -21.05
CA LYS A 112 -1.79 4.51 -21.32
C LYS A 112 -1.38 3.06 -21.52
N LEU A 113 -2.27 2.09 -21.28
CA LEU A 113 -2.00 0.70 -21.58
C LEU A 113 -1.79 0.56 -23.09
N PRO A 114 -0.78 -0.23 -23.54
CA PRO A 114 -0.60 -0.52 -24.94
C PRO A 114 -1.90 -1.06 -25.54
N GLN A 115 -2.48 -0.34 -26.51
CA GLN A 115 -3.59 -0.85 -27.30
C GLN A 115 -2.99 -1.76 -28.38
N ASP A 116 -2.85 -3.06 -28.09
CA ASP A 116 -2.49 -4.04 -29.11
C ASP A 116 -3.67 -4.24 -30.08
N ILE A 117 -3.89 -3.27 -30.97
CA ILE A 117 -4.90 -3.39 -32.05
C ILE A 117 -4.28 -3.32 -33.45
N GLU A 118 -3.02 -2.88 -33.65
CA GLU A 118 -2.54 -2.61 -35.02
C GLU A 118 -1.28 -3.34 -35.48
N LYS A 119 -1.16 -4.65 -35.23
CA LYS A 119 -0.31 -5.47 -36.11
C LYS A 119 -1.06 -6.71 -36.57
N GLY A 120 -1.54 -6.63 -37.81
CA GLY A 120 -2.19 -7.72 -38.54
C GLY A 120 -1.45 -9.04 -38.36
N GLY A 121 -2.05 -9.93 -37.60
CA GLY A 121 -1.60 -11.31 -37.43
C GLY A 121 -2.24 -12.20 -38.48
N ASN A 122 -1.44 -13.09 -39.06
CA ASN A 122 -1.84 -14.12 -40.02
C ASN A 122 -3.14 -14.83 -39.55
N PRO A 123 -4.16 -14.99 -40.44
CA PRO A 123 -5.46 -15.56 -40.07
C PRO A 123 -5.42 -17.04 -39.65
N THR A 124 -4.25 -17.67 -39.71
CA THR A 124 -4.00 -19.07 -39.34
C THR A 124 -3.55 -19.27 -37.90
N TYR A 125 -3.19 -18.22 -37.15
CA TYR A 125 -2.97 -18.34 -35.71
C TYR A 125 -4.30 -18.32 -34.97
N SER A 126 -4.61 -19.44 -34.30
CA SER A 126 -5.78 -19.55 -33.43
C SER A 126 -5.87 -18.35 -32.50
N ILE A 127 -7.06 -17.78 -32.36
CA ILE A 127 -7.35 -16.72 -31.38
C ILE A 127 -6.88 -17.13 -29.96
N LEU A 128 -6.79 -18.44 -29.67
CA LEU A 128 -6.20 -18.98 -28.44
C LEU A 128 -4.70 -18.66 -28.27
N ASP A 129 -3.90 -18.65 -29.34
CA ASP A 129 -2.45 -18.38 -29.27
C ASP A 129 -2.13 -16.91 -29.04
N ARG A 130 -3.08 -15.99 -29.29
CA ARG A 130 -2.89 -14.57 -28.93
C ARG A 130 -3.02 -14.31 -27.42
N TYR A 131 -3.70 -15.21 -26.68
CA TYR A 131 -3.79 -15.22 -25.21
C TYR A 131 -2.67 -16.04 -24.55
N ASN A 132 -1.47 -15.97 -25.15
CA ASN A 132 -0.28 -16.66 -24.69
C ASN A 132 0.22 -16.12 -23.34
N ASP A 133 1.11 -16.88 -22.69
CA ASP A 133 1.80 -16.45 -21.46
C ASP A 133 2.41 -15.04 -21.56
N SER A 134 2.76 -14.57 -22.77
CA SER A 134 3.19 -13.20 -23.07
C SER A 134 2.16 -12.14 -22.70
N TYR A 135 0.87 -12.37 -22.98
CA TYR A 135 -0.23 -11.45 -22.64
C TYR A 135 -0.37 -11.30 -21.13
N PHE A 136 -0.43 -12.42 -20.40
CA PHE A 136 -0.49 -12.40 -18.94
C PHE A 136 0.78 -11.79 -18.33
N ARG A 137 1.94 -12.00 -18.94
CA ARG A 137 3.21 -11.35 -18.53
C ARG A 137 3.13 -9.83 -18.71
N GLN A 138 2.58 -9.35 -19.82
CA GLN A 138 2.38 -7.92 -20.04
C GLN A 138 1.45 -7.32 -18.99
N ILE A 139 0.34 -7.99 -18.67
CA ILE A 139 -0.57 -7.56 -17.60
C ILE A 139 0.16 -7.50 -16.26
N GLY A 140 0.90 -8.56 -15.91
CA GLY A 140 1.70 -8.60 -14.69
C GLY A 140 2.73 -7.46 -14.62
N SER A 141 3.39 -7.14 -15.73
CA SER A 141 4.34 -6.03 -15.82
C SER A 141 3.66 -4.67 -15.62
N ASN A 142 2.50 -4.46 -16.24
CA ASN A 142 1.73 -3.23 -16.10
C ASN A 142 1.23 -3.03 -14.66
N VAL A 143 0.68 -4.10 -14.05
CA VAL A 143 0.27 -4.11 -12.64
C VAL A 143 1.46 -3.80 -11.73
N LEU A 144 2.59 -4.47 -11.93
CA LEU A 144 3.80 -4.25 -11.12
C LEU A 144 4.30 -2.81 -11.23
N SER A 145 4.31 -2.24 -12.44
CA SER A 145 4.70 -0.84 -12.65
C SER A 145 3.79 0.12 -11.89
N TYR A 146 2.47 -0.14 -11.90
CA TYR A 146 1.51 0.68 -11.16
C TYR A 146 1.70 0.56 -9.64
N VAL A 147 1.81 -0.67 -9.14
CA VAL A 147 2.05 -0.92 -7.71
C VAL A 147 3.33 -0.23 -7.25
N ASN A 148 4.42 -0.31 -8.00
CA ASN A 148 5.67 0.36 -7.66
C ASN A 148 5.54 1.90 -7.61
N MET A 149 4.77 2.49 -8.53
CA MET A 149 4.47 3.92 -8.51
C MET A 149 3.73 4.31 -7.22
N VAL A 150 2.67 3.58 -6.86
CA VAL A 150 1.89 3.83 -5.63
C VAL A 150 2.76 3.60 -4.38
N CYS A 151 3.55 2.53 -4.33
CA CYS A 151 4.53 2.31 -3.27
C CYS A 151 5.52 3.47 -3.13
N GLY A 152 5.94 4.09 -4.25
CA GLY A 152 6.76 5.29 -4.25
C GLY A 152 6.09 6.49 -3.59
N SER A 153 4.78 6.68 -3.80
CA SER A 153 3.98 7.70 -3.10
C SER A 153 3.85 7.38 -1.60
N LEU A 154 3.38 6.17 -1.29
CA LEU A 154 3.16 5.69 0.08
C LEU A 154 4.41 5.76 0.95
N ARG A 155 5.60 5.50 0.37
CA ARG A 155 6.89 5.63 1.06
C ARG A 155 7.12 7.02 1.66
N ASN A 156 6.56 8.06 1.04
CA ASN A 156 6.69 9.44 1.53
C ASN A 156 5.51 9.87 2.40
N SER A 157 4.33 9.30 2.16
CA SER A 157 3.08 9.70 2.84
C SER A 157 2.87 8.98 4.17
N ILE A 158 3.21 7.69 4.26
CA ILE A 158 3.07 6.90 5.50
C ILE A 158 3.89 7.49 6.66
N PRO A 159 5.18 7.84 6.52
CA PRO A 159 5.92 8.42 7.65
C PRO A 159 5.31 9.73 8.14
N LYS A 160 4.73 10.54 7.24
CA LYS A 160 4.09 11.81 7.60
C LYS A 160 2.80 11.57 8.39
N SER A 161 2.03 10.53 8.06
CA SER A 161 0.78 10.23 8.78
C SER A 161 0.98 9.67 10.18
N ILE A 162 2.19 9.22 10.53
CA ILE A 162 2.52 8.73 11.88
C ILE A 162 2.88 9.88 12.83
N VAL A 163 3.29 11.03 12.30
CA VAL A 163 3.76 12.19 13.07
C VAL A 163 2.72 13.33 13.11
N LEU A 164 1.60 13.16 12.40
CA LEU A 164 0.44 14.06 12.42
C LEU A 164 -0.42 13.80 13.65
#